data_AF-A0A917VUN4-F1
#
_entry.id   AF-A0A917VUN4-F1
#
_cell.length_a   1.000
_cell.length_b   1.000
_cell.length_c   1.000
_cell.angle_alpha   90.00
_cell.angle_beta   90.00
_cell.angle_gamma   90.00
#
_symmetry.space_group_name_H-M   'P 1'
#
loop_
_entity.id
_entity.type
_entity.pdbx_description
1 polymer ?
#
loop_
_entity_poly.entity_id
_entity_poly.type
_entity_poly.pdbx_seq_one_letter_code
_entity_poly.pdbx_strand_id
1 'polypeptide(L)'
;MRDIDMLAAAAAPDPRLGARTNTESFGALVDQIASCCAIAFRAPRSRVGACEVDDALAQLRWLGGEYSDLIDEVATGICRLPPLAHSRVGILGIRLLTCRMP
;
A
#
# COMPACT_ATOMS: atom_id res chain seq x y z
N MET A 1 9.64 2.16 -11.45
CA MET A 1 9.95 3.20 -10.45
C MET A 1 8.85 4.22 -10.53
N ARG A 2 8.18 4.55 -9.41
CA ARG A 2 7.04 5.47 -9.40
C ARG A 2 7.53 6.87 -9.01
N ASP A 3 7.01 7.92 -9.62
CA ASP A 3 7.46 9.29 -9.36
C ASP A 3 7.31 9.69 -7.90
N ILE A 4 6.29 9.16 -7.21
CA ILE A 4 6.07 9.40 -5.79
C ILE A 4 7.18 8.82 -4.90
N ASP A 5 7.81 7.71 -5.29
CA ASP A 5 8.92 7.12 -4.54
C ASP A 5 10.17 8.01 -4.63
N MET A 6 10.39 8.64 -5.79
CA MET A 6 11.50 9.59 -5.97
C MET A 6 11.28 10.87 -5.17
N LEU A 7 10.06 11.43 -5.21
CA LEU A 7 9.70 12.62 -4.44
C LEU A 7 9.81 12.36 -2.93
N ALA A 8 9.32 11.21 -2.46
CA ALA A 8 9.42 10.83 -1.07
C ALA A 8 10.87 10.65 -0.62
N ALA A 9 11.71 10.00 -1.43
CA ALA A 9 13.14 9.86 -1.14
C ALA A 9 13.88 11.21 -1.10
N ALA A 10 13.50 12.16 -1.95
CA ALA A 10 14.10 13.50 -1.97
C ALA A 10 13.66 14.39 -0.79
N ALA A 11 12.46 14.16 -0.26
CA ALA A 11 11.90 14.92 0.87
C ALA A 11 12.21 14.29 2.24
N ALA A 12 12.55 12.99 2.28
CA ALA A 12 12.87 12.29 3.51
C ALA A 12 14.16 12.81 4.14
N PRO A 13 14.20 13.03 5.47
CA PRO A 13 15.44 13.36 6.15
C PRO A 13 16.43 12.18 6.12
N ASP A 14 17.70 12.47 6.37
CA ASP A 14 18.70 11.41 6.50
C ASP A 14 18.29 10.44 7.62
N PRO A 15 18.20 9.14 7.33
CA PRO A 15 17.74 8.18 8.30
C PRO A 15 18.77 7.97 9.39
N ARG A 16 18.29 7.79 10.63
CA ARG A 16 19.14 7.52 11.79
C ARG A 16 20.01 6.28 11.56
N LEU A 17 21.15 6.24 12.24
CA LEU A 17 22.00 5.04 12.31
C LEU A 17 21.16 3.89 12.89
N GLY A 18 21.08 2.78 12.15
CA GLY A 18 20.30 1.61 12.54
C GLY A 18 18.80 1.67 12.21
N ALA A 19 18.32 2.70 11.50
CA ALA A 19 16.93 2.77 11.06
C ALA A 19 16.53 1.54 10.20
N ARG A 20 15.36 0.98 10.50
CA ARG A 20 14.82 -0.19 9.79
C ARG A 20 14.50 0.19 8.35
N THR A 21 14.79 -0.68 7.39
CA THR A 21 14.34 -0.48 6.01
C THR A 21 12.94 -1.04 5.84
N ASN A 22 12.00 -0.23 5.37
CA ASN A 22 10.67 -0.71 5.03
C ASN A 22 10.75 -1.62 3.80
N THR A 23 9.91 -2.65 3.79
CA THR A 23 9.80 -3.59 2.67
C THR A 23 8.92 -3.05 1.56
N GLU A 24 7.99 -2.16 1.88
CA GLU A 24 7.11 -1.51 0.90
C GLU A 24 7.52 -0.05 0.68
N SER A 25 7.35 0.40 -0.57
CA SER A 25 7.56 1.81 -0.94
C SER A 25 6.24 2.58 -0.83
N PHE A 26 6.31 3.91 -0.71
CA PHE A 26 5.11 4.76 -0.72
C PHE A 26 4.27 4.54 -1.97
N GLY A 27 4.91 4.43 -3.13
CA GLY A 27 4.22 4.17 -4.39
C GLY A 27 3.57 2.80 -4.45
N ALA A 28 4.12 1.78 -3.79
CA ALA A 28 3.47 0.48 -3.69
C ALA A 28 2.18 0.57 -2.84
N LEU A 29 2.23 1.27 -1.71
CA LEU A 29 1.04 1.52 -0.88
C LEU A 29 -0.03 2.34 -1.62
N VAL A 30 0.39 3.39 -2.34
CA VAL A 30 -0.52 4.24 -3.13
C VAL A 30 -1.19 3.44 -4.26
N ASP A 31 -0.47 2.56 -4.94
CA ASP A 31 -1.07 1.68 -5.95
C ASP A 31 -2.09 0.71 -5.34
N GLN A 32 -1.81 0.17 -4.15
CA GLN A 32 -2.75 -0.70 -3.43
C GLN A 32 -4.02 0.07 -3.04
N ILE A 33 -3.87 1.28 -2.50
CA ILE A 33 -4.99 2.18 -2.18
C ILE A 33 -5.81 2.48 -3.42
N ALA A 34 -5.15 2.83 -4.54
CA ALA A 34 -5.83 3.11 -5.81
C ALA A 34 -6.61 1.89 -6.32
N SER A 35 -6.05 0.69 -6.21
CA SER A 35 -6.70 -0.56 -6.56
C SER A 35 -7.96 -0.81 -5.72
N CYS A 36 -7.87 -0.67 -4.39
CA CYS A 36 -9.03 -0.84 -3.52
C CYS A 36 -10.10 0.23 -3.76
N CYS A 37 -9.71 1.49 -4.03
CA CYS A 37 -10.64 2.55 -4.41
C CYS A 37 -11.37 2.23 -5.73
N ALA A 38 -10.69 1.63 -6.70
CA ALA A 38 -11.31 1.21 -7.95
C ALA A 38 -12.39 0.15 -7.71
N ILE A 39 -12.14 -0.81 -6.82
CA ILE A 39 -13.11 -1.86 -6.43
C ILE A 39 -14.27 -1.25 -5.65
N ALA A 40 -13.98 -0.49 -4.59
CA ALA A 40 -14.99 0.00 -3.66
C ALA A 40 -15.92 1.06 -4.26
N PHE A 41 -15.41 1.91 -5.16
CA PHE A 41 -16.14 3.11 -5.59
C PHE A 41 -16.40 3.20 -7.09
N ARG A 42 -15.57 2.56 -7.93
CA ARG A 42 -15.62 2.76 -9.40
C ARG A 42 -16.12 1.53 -10.16
N ALA A 43 -16.00 0.34 -9.58
CA ALA A 43 -16.35 -0.88 -10.27
C ALA A 43 -17.87 -1.00 -10.46
N PRO A 44 -18.35 -1.47 -11.63
CA PRO A 44 -19.77 -1.76 -11.82
C PRO A 44 -20.24 -2.83 -10.83
N ARG A 45 -21.37 -2.61 -10.15
CA ARG A 45 -21.97 -3.60 -9.22
C ARG A 45 -22.35 -4.92 -9.88
N SER A 46 -22.42 -4.97 -11.21
CA SER A 46 -22.59 -6.21 -11.97
C SER A 46 -21.30 -7.06 -12.06
N ARG A 47 -20.15 -6.51 -11.68
CA ARG A 47 -18.84 -7.15 -11.75
C ARG A 47 -18.18 -7.36 -10.38
N VAL A 48 -18.71 -6.74 -9.33
CA VAL A 48 -18.16 -6.79 -7.97
C VAL A 48 -19.30 -7.03 -6.99
N GLY A 49 -19.16 -8.06 -6.17
CA GLY A 49 -20.10 -8.41 -5.12
C GLY A 49 -20.01 -7.49 -3.89
N ALA A 50 -21.06 -7.48 -3.07
CA ALA A 50 -21.08 -6.67 -1.85
C ALA A 50 -19.92 -7.01 -0.89
N CYS A 51 -19.59 -8.30 -0.73
CA CYS A 51 -18.46 -8.72 0.10
C CYS A 51 -17.12 -8.18 -0.42
N GLU A 52 -16.89 -8.16 -1.74
CA GLU A 52 -15.66 -7.63 -2.32
C GLU A 52 -15.53 -6.12 -2.12
N VAL A 53 -16.65 -5.39 -2.12
CA VAL A 53 -16.69 -3.97 -1.77
C VAL A 53 -16.36 -3.76 -0.29
N ASP A 54 -16.96 -4.55 0.60
CA ASP A 54 -16.71 -4.46 2.05
C ASP A 54 -15.25 -4.80 2.38
N ASP A 55 -14.69 -5.84 1.75
CA ASP A 55 -13.28 -6.20 1.87
C ASP A 55 -12.36 -5.08 1.37
N ALA A 56 -12.68 -4.46 0.23
CA ALA A 56 -11.92 -3.34 -0.30
C ALA A 56 -11.97 -2.12 0.63
N LEU A 57 -13.12 -1.84 1.25
CA LEU A 57 -13.27 -0.77 2.24
C LEU A 57 -12.49 -1.05 3.53
N ALA A 58 -12.49 -2.29 4.01
CA ALA A 58 -11.68 -2.70 5.16
C ALA A 58 -10.19 -2.55 4.86
N GLN A 59 -9.75 -3.01 3.68
CA GLN A 59 -8.37 -2.89 3.23
C GLN A 59 -7.94 -1.42 3.10
N LEU A 60 -8.82 -0.52 2.61
CA LEU A 60 -8.53 0.92 2.54
C LEU A 60 -8.27 1.53 3.92
N ARG A 61 -9.03 1.14 4.95
CA ARG A 61 -8.82 1.65 6.32
C ARG A 61 -7.47 1.22 6.87
N TRP A 62 -7.08 -0.04 6.61
CA TRP A 62 -5.79 -0.57 7.05
C TRP A 62 -4.62 0.10 6.30
N LEU A 63 -4.68 0.14 4.97
CA LEU A 63 -3.66 0.79 4.13
C LEU A 63 -3.51 2.29 4.44
N GLY A 64 -4.61 2.98 4.78
CA GLY A 64 -4.56 4.37 5.21
C GLY A 64 -3.79 4.57 6.52
N GLY A 65 -3.93 3.63 7.46
CA GLY A 65 -3.14 3.57 8.68
C GLY A 65 -1.66 3.36 8.38
N GLU A 66 -1.33 2.31 7.62
CA GLU A 66 0.06 2.01 7.25
C GLU A 66 0.75 3.15 6.49
N TYR A 67 0.02 3.82 5.58
CA TYR A 67 0.53 4.96 4.86
C TYR A 67 0.85 6.13 5.80
N SER A 68 -0.01 6.39 6.79
CA SER A 68 0.19 7.44 7.78
C SER A 68 1.37 7.12 8.72
N ASP A 69 1.43 5.89 9.21
CA ASP A 69 2.52 5.42 10.07
C ASP A 69 3.86 5.50 9.32
N LEU A 70 3.90 5.11 8.04
CA LEU A 70 5.10 5.20 7.24
C LEU A 70 5.55 6.65 7.02
N ILE A 71 4.63 7.60 6.85
CA ILE A 71 4.97 9.04 6.81
C ILE A 71 5.66 9.44 8.10
N ASP A 72 5.08 9.12 9.25
CA ASP A 72 5.61 9.53 10.55
C ASP A 72 6.98 8.90 10.85
N GLU A 73 7.14 7.61 10.54
CA GLU A 73 8.40 6.90 10.74
C GLU A 73 9.52 7.42 9.83
N VAL A 74 9.21 7.75 8.57
CA VAL A 74 10.18 8.33 7.62
C VAL A 74 10.50 9.77 8.02
N ALA A 75 9.50 10.57 8.40
CA ALA A 75 9.70 11.96 8.82
C ALA A 75 10.54 12.07 10.10
N THR A 76 10.47 11.07 10.99
CA THR A 76 11.30 11.01 12.21
C THR A 76 12.69 10.38 11.99
N GLY A 77 12.94 9.85 10.78
CA GLY A 77 14.18 9.19 10.38
C GLY A 77 14.40 7.82 11.01
N ILE A 78 13.35 7.22 11.59
CA ILE A 78 13.41 5.90 12.25
C ILE A 78 13.26 4.77 11.21
N CYS A 79 12.68 5.09 10.06
CA CYS A 79 12.50 4.18 8.94
C CYS A 79 13.19 4.69 7.66
N ARG A 80 13.73 3.75 6.88
CA ARG A 80 14.35 3.97 5.57
C ARG A 80 13.40 3.48 4.50
N LEU A 81 13.22 4.29 3.46
CA LEU A 81 12.56 3.82 2.26
C LEU A 81 13.41 2.78 1.54
N PRO A 82 12.79 1.77 0.90
CA PRO A 82 13.51 0.80 0.10
C PRO A 82 14.30 1.53 -1.00
N PRO A 83 15.49 1.04 -1.36
CA PRO A 83 16.26 1.62 -2.46
C PRO A 83 15.41 1.66 -3.72
N LEU A 84 15.51 2.73 -4.51
CA LEU A 84 14.72 2.97 -5.73
C LEU A 84 14.78 1.82 -6.77
N ALA A 85 15.73 0.89 -6.62
CA ALA A 85 15.90 -0.31 -7.44
C ALA A 85 15.09 -1.54 -6.99
N HIS A 86 14.49 -1.56 -5.78
CA HIS A 86 13.76 -2.72 -5.25
C HIS A 86 12.29 -2.71 -5.68
N SER A 87 12.06 -2.94 -6.97
CA SER A 87 10.72 -3.26 -7.48
C SER A 87 10.42 -4.73 -7.19
N ARG A 88 9.84 -5.04 -6.02
CA ARG A 88 9.16 -6.34 -5.86
C ARG A 88 7.89 -6.29 -6.71
N VAL A 89 7.93 -6.96 -7.86
CA VAL A 89 6.73 -7.40 -8.57
C VAL A 89 6.04 -8.44 -7.69
N GLY A 90 5.18 -7.96 -6.79
CA GLY A 90 4.29 -8.78 -5.96
C GLY A 90 2.93 -8.90 -6.61
N ILE A 91 2.87 -9.46 -7.82
CA ILE A 91 1.63 -10.08 -8.30
C ILE A 91 1.62 -11.48 -7.67
N LEU A 92 0.56 -11.81 -6.91
CA LEU A 92 0.22 -13.06 -6.20
C LEU A 92 0.17 -12.87 -4.67
N GLY A 93 -0.96 -13.02 -3.98
CA GLY A 93 -2.25 -13.51 -4.45
C GLY A 93 -3.37 -13.04 -3.54
N ILE A 94 -4.43 -12.55 -4.18
CA ILE A 94 -5.78 -12.58 -3.63
C ILE A 94 -6.06 -14.06 -3.39
N ARG A 95 -5.83 -14.51 -2.16
CA ARG A 95 -6.23 -15.84 -1.71
C ARG A 95 -7.75 -15.81 -1.71
N LEU A 96 -8.34 -16.31 -2.79
CA LEU A 96 -9.73 -16.75 -2.88
C LEU A 96 -9.95 -17.79 -1.77
N LEU A 97 -10.18 -17.32 -0.54
CA LEU A 97 -10.82 -18.12 0.48
C LEU A 97 -12.28 -18.18 0.06
N THR A 98 -12.60 -19.27 -0.61
CA THR A 98 -13.93 -19.70 -0.98
C THR A 98 -14.88 -19.52 0.20
N CYS A 99 -15.72 -18.48 0.14
CA CYS A 99 -17.00 -18.50 0.83
C CYS A 99 -17.84 -19.60 0.17
N ARG A 100 -17.66 -20.82 0.66
CA ARG A 100 -18.55 -21.95 0.42
C ARG A 100 -19.86 -21.62 1.12
N MET A 101 -20.85 -21.20 0.35
CA MET A 101 -22.24 -21.08 0.82
C MET A 101 -22.97 -22.42 0.59
N PRO A 102 -24.04 -22.68 1.36
CA PRO A 102 -24.34 -23.97 2.01
C PRO A 102 -24.85 -25.08 1.09
#